data_AF-A0A8C3UTS1-F1
#
_entry.id   AF-A0A8C3UTS1-F1
#
_cell.length_a   1.000
_cell.length_b   1.000
_cell.length_c   1.000
_cell.angle_alpha   90.00
_cell.angle_beta   90.00
_cell.angle_gamma   90.00
#
_symmetry.space_group_name_H-M   'P 1'
#
loop_
_entity.id
_entity.type
_entity.pdbx_description
1 polymer ?
#
loop_
_entity_poly.entity_id
_entity_poly.type
_entity_poly.pdbx_seq_one_letter_code
_entity_poly.pdbx_strand_id
1 'polypeptide(L)'
;HHPRVPCPLCHLPGAPLSAPELPCPLYDGGAVAARFLALELALSQRLRALPPPGPPVALLYAPLEYAWDPHRRFVRRYLRSPKRVLFLGMNPGPFGMGQTGVPFGEAWHVREWLRVRGAVLKPPREHPKRPVLGLRCPRAETGGALDQLNQLGNSGKKGE
;
A
#
# COMPACT_ATOMS: atom_id res chain seq x y z
N HIS A 1 1.31 11.06 29.24
CA HIS A 1 0.99 9.66 29.56
C HIS A 1 -0.23 9.23 28.75
N HIS A 2 -0.06 8.36 27.76
CA HIS A 2 -1.21 7.77 27.03
C HIS A 2 -1.80 6.61 27.84
N PRO A 3 -3.13 6.43 27.87
CA PRO A 3 -3.74 5.28 28.54
C PRO A 3 -3.30 3.99 27.84
N ARG A 4 -2.85 3.01 28.63
CA ARG A 4 -2.47 1.67 28.16
C ARG A 4 -3.75 0.96 27.68
N VAL A 5 -3.88 0.75 26.38
CA VAL A 5 -4.97 -0.08 25.83
C VAL A 5 -4.53 -1.55 25.93
N PRO A 6 -5.28 -2.43 26.60
CA PRO A 6 -4.87 -3.82 26.78
C PRO A 6 -4.81 -4.57 25.43
N CYS A 7 -3.74 -5.33 25.23
CA CYS A 7 -3.53 -6.17 24.06
C CYS A 7 -4.48 -7.40 24.12
N PRO A 8 -5.38 -7.58 23.14
CA PRO A 8 -6.36 -8.68 23.15
C PRO A 8 -5.76 -10.08 22.94
N LEU A 9 -4.47 -10.17 22.59
CA LEU A 9 -3.73 -11.43 22.45
C LEU A 9 -2.89 -11.77 23.69
N CYS A 10 -2.66 -10.80 24.57
CA CYS A 10 -1.74 -10.90 25.69
C CYS A 10 -2.49 -11.08 27.04
N HIS A 11 -3.81 -10.88 27.05
CA HIS A 11 -4.68 -11.09 28.20
C HIS A 11 -5.60 -12.28 27.94
N LEU A 12 -5.05 -13.48 28.07
CA LEU A 12 -5.84 -14.67 28.36
C LEU A 12 -6.03 -14.73 29.89
N PRO A 13 -7.23 -15.09 30.39
CA PRO A 13 -7.43 -15.28 31.83
C PRO A 13 -6.50 -16.40 32.33
N GLY A 14 -5.59 -16.07 33.27
CA GLY A 14 -4.71 -17.05 33.93
C GLY A 14 -3.20 -16.76 33.93
N ALA A 15 -2.73 -15.63 33.39
CA ALA A 15 -1.30 -15.31 33.44
C ALA A 15 -0.85 -14.85 34.85
N PRO A 16 0.29 -15.37 35.39
CA PRO A 16 0.74 -15.08 36.75
C PRO A 16 1.18 -13.62 36.94
N LEU A 17 0.86 -13.06 38.11
CA LEU A 17 0.99 -11.64 38.51
C LEU A 17 2.43 -11.14 38.73
N SER A 18 3.47 -11.85 38.28
CA SER A 18 4.87 -11.49 38.59
C SER A 18 5.87 -11.69 37.44
N ALA A 19 5.44 -11.55 36.19
CA ALA A 19 6.39 -11.36 35.09
C ALA A 19 6.85 -9.88 35.06
N PRO A 20 8.16 -9.59 34.89
CA PRO A 20 8.62 -8.22 34.70
C PRO A 20 7.88 -7.59 33.52
N GLU A 21 7.48 -6.31 33.63
CA GLU A 21 6.82 -5.55 32.54
C GLU A 21 7.79 -5.43 31.34
N LEU A 22 7.91 -6.49 30.56
CA LEU A 22 8.54 -6.44 29.25
C LEU A 22 7.66 -5.52 28.40
N PRO A 23 8.22 -4.48 27.76
CA PRO A 23 7.45 -3.62 26.87
C PRO A 23 6.78 -4.52 25.83
N CYS A 24 5.44 -4.42 25.75
CA CYS A 24 4.66 -5.24 24.85
C CYS A 24 5.26 -5.14 23.44
N PRO A 25 5.63 -6.26 22.78
CA PRO A 25 6.27 -6.24 21.47
C PRO A 25 5.40 -5.58 20.39
N LEU A 26 4.15 -5.22 20.70
CA LEU A 26 3.21 -4.50 19.84
C LEU A 26 3.34 -2.97 19.88
N TYR A 27 4.12 -2.41 20.80
CA TYR A 27 4.40 -0.97 20.90
C TYR A 27 5.76 -0.56 20.31
N ASP A 28 6.47 -1.52 19.73
CA ASP A 28 7.58 -1.32 18.82
C ASP A 28 7.02 -0.92 17.43
N GLY A 29 7.51 0.18 16.87
CA GLY A 29 7.09 0.69 15.56
C GLY A 29 7.23 -0.28 14.38
N GLY A 30 8.08 -1.30 14.50
CA GLY A 30 8.20 -2.43 13.58
C GLY A 30 7.05 -3.43 13.66
N ALA A 31 6.37 -3.54 14.80
CA ALA A 31 5.30 -4.51 15.00
C ALA A 31 3.98 -4.13 14.31
N VAL A 32 3.67 -2.83 14.18
CA VAL A 32 2.46 -2.38 13.47
C VAL A 32 2.58 -2.63 11.97
N ALA A 33 3.73 -2.29 11.37
CA ALA A 33 4.01 -2.57 9.97
C ALA A 33 3.97 -4.08 9.66
N ALA A 34 4.58 -4.90 10.53
CA ALA A 34 4.55 -6.36 10.37
C ALA A 34 3.13 -6.93 10.42
N ARG A 35 2.31 -6.47 11.39
CA ARG A 35 0.91 -6.87 11.51
C ARG A 35 0.07 -6.44 10.31
N PHE A 36 0.28 -5.22 9.80
CA PHE A 36 -0.42 -4.73 8.62
C PHE A 36 -0.11 -5.59 7.38
N LEU A 37 1.16 -5.86 7.13
CA LEU A 37 1.59 -6.73 6.02
C LEU A 37 1.05 -8.16 6.17
N ALA A 38 0.99 -8.71 7.39
CA ALA A 38 0.41 -10.02 7.63
C ALA A 38 -1.10 -10.04 7.31
N LEU A 39 -1.84 -8.98 7.65
CA LEU A 39 -3.26 -8.84 7.31
C LEU A 39 -3.47 -8.77 5.79
N GLU A 40 -2.62 -8.04 5.07
CA GLU A 40 -2.70 -7.95 3.60
C GLU A 40 -2.39 -9.28 2.91
N LEU A 41 -1.41 -10.05 3.42
CA LEU A 41 -1.12 -11.40 2.93
C LEU A 41 -2.29 -12.35 3.18
N ALA A 42 -2.89 -12.31 4.38
CA ALA A 42 -4.06 -13.11 4.71
C ALA A 42 -5.28 -12.72 3.86
N LEU A 43 -5.49 -11.43 3.61
CA LEU A 43 -6.55 -10.96 2.70
C LEU A 43 -6.30 -11.44 1.27
N SER A 44 -5.07 -11.33 0.78
CA SER A 44 -4.69 -11.79 -0.56
C SER A 44 -4.90 -13.30 -0.73
N GLN A 45 -4.64 -14.10 0.31
CA GLN A 45 -4.97 -15.53 0.34
C GLN A 45 -6.49 -15.77 0.23
N ARG A 46 -7.29 -15.02 0.99
CA ARG A 46 -8.76 -15.13 0.94
C ARG A 46 -9.33 -14.72 -0.42
N LEU A 47 -8.80 -13.66 -1.02
CA LEU A 47 -9.21 -13.21 -2.36
C LEU A 47 -8.87 -14.25 -3.44
N ARG A 48 -7.70 -14.90 -3.35
CA ARG A 48 -7.35 -16.00 -4.27
C ARG A 48 -8.24 -17.22 -4.14
N ALA A 49 -8.83 -17.44 -2.96
CA ALA A 49 -9.73 -18.57 -2.72
C ALA A 49 -11.16 -18.31 -3.23
N LEU A 50 -11.49 -17.08 -3.63
CA LEU A 50 -12.78 -16.80 -4.25
C LEU A 50 -12.87 -17.47 -5.62
N PRO A 51 -14.08 -17.89 -6.05
CA PRO A 51 -14.28 -18.31 -7.43
C PRO A 51 -13.81 -17.22 -8.39
N PRO A 52 -13.16 -17.59 -9.52
CA PRO A 52 -12.76 -16.61 -10.51
C PRO A 52 -14.00 -15.87 -11.02
N PRO A 53 -13.92 -14.54 -11.22
CA PRO A 53 -15.05 -13.78 -11.72
C PRO A 53 -15.41 -14.24 -13.13
N GLY A 54 -16.70 -14.32 -13.39
CA GLY A 54 -17.23 -14.62 -14.72
C GLY A 54 -17.14 -13.40 -15.66
N PRO A 55 -17.57 -13.57 -16.91
CA PRO A 55 -17.73 -12.45 -17.85
C PRO A 55 -18.50 -11.27 -17.23
N PRO A 56 -18.12 -10.01 -17.53
CA PRO A 56 -17.17 -9.57 -18.56
C PRO A 56 -15.71 -9.46 -18.07
N VAL A 57 -15.37 -9.99 -16.89
CA VAL A 57 -14.01 -9.85 -16.34
C VAL A 57 -13.04 -10.80 -17.05
N ALA A 58 -12.16 -10.23 -17.89
CA ALA A 58 -11.20 -11.02 -18.67
C ALA A 58 -9.86 -11.27 -17.94
N LEU A 59 -9.44 -10.33 -17.09
CA LEU A 59 -8.13 -10.34 -16.45
C LEU A 59 -8.19 -9.74 -15.05
N LEU A 60 -7.39 -10.31 -14.14
CA LEU A 60 -7.22 -9.87 -12.77
C LEU A 60 -5.77 -9.48 -12.51
N TYR A 61 -5.59 -8.34 -11.86
CA TYR A 61 -4.29 -7.84 -11.46
C TYR A 61 -4.28 -7.74 -9.94
N ALA A 62 -3.31 -8.39 -9.31
CA ALA A 62 -3.09 -8.35 -7.86
C ALA A 62 -1.73 -7.68 -7.57
N PRO A 63 -1.66 -6.34 -7.44
CA PRO A 63 -0.39 -5.63 -7.24
C PRO A 63 0.34 -6.03 -5.97
N LEU A 64 -0.37 -6.51 -4.94
CA LEU A 64 0.23 -7.03 -3.72
C LEU A 64 0.99 -8.35 -3.93
N GLU A 65 0.87 -8.98 -5.09
CA GLU A 65 1.66 -10.15 -5.47
C GLU A 65 2.88 -9.72 -6.31
N TYR A 66 2.66 -9.10 -7.47
CA TYR A 66 3.75 -8.79 -8.39
C TYR A 66 4.54 -7.53 -8.03
N ALA A 67 3.98 -6.59 -7.26
CA ALA A 67 4.64 -5.39 -6.77
C ALA A 67 4.86 -5.42 -5.24
N TRP A 68 4.99 -6.62 -4.67
CA TRP A 68 5.13 -6.79 -3.21
C TRP A 68 6.38 -6.10 -2.63
N ASP A 69 7.51 -6.13 -3.33
CA ASP A 69 8.77 -5.56 -2.80
C ASP A 69 8.70 -4.05 -2.56
N PRO A 70 8.26 -3.20 -3.51
CA PRO A 70 8.05 -1.78 -3.22
C PRO A 70 6.92 -1.57 -2.19
N HIS A 71 5.84 -2.35 -2.24
CA HIS A 71 4.74 -2.22 -1.28
C HIS A 71 5.19 -2.45 0.17
N ARG A 72 5.86 -3.57 0.47
CA ARG A 72 6.35 -3.87 1.83
C ARG A 72 7.35 -2.83 2.34
N ARG A 73 8.15 -2.25 1.43
CA ARG A 73 9.11 -1.18 1.77
C ARG A 73 8.39 0.12 2.08
N PHE A 74 7.35 0.48 1.34
CA PHE A 74 6.47 1.61 1.64
C PHE A 74 5.85 1.45 3.03
N VAL A 75 5.22 0.32 3.32
CA VAL A 75 4.58 0.06 4.63
C VAL A 75 5.60 0.14 5.76
N ARG A 76 6.74 -0.56 5.66
CA ARG A 76 7.79 -0.51 6.70
C ARG A 76 8.35 0.90 6.93
N ARG A 77 8.47 1.71 5.87
CA ARG A 77 9.00 3.08 5.95
C ARG A 77 8.02 4.05 6.62
N TYR A 78 6.72 3.93 6.31
CA TYR A 78 5.72 4.94 6.69
C TYR A 78 4.79 4.53 7.83
N LEU A 79 4.60 3.22 8.07
CA LEU A 79 3.77 2.67 9.15
C LEU A 79 4.60 2.29 10.38
N ARG A 80 5.51 3.18 10.82
CA ARG A 80 6.36 2.98 12.00
C ARG A 80 5.65 3.20 13.34
N SER A 81 4.36 3.49 13.33
CA SER A 81 3.57 3.79 14.53
C SER A 81 2.08 3.78 14.19
N PRO A 82 1.19 3.60 15.19
CA PRO A 82 -0.24 3.75 14.99
C PRO A 82 -0.60 5.11 14.38
N LYS A 83 -1.61 5.15 13.50
CA LYS A 83 -2.11 6.35 12.84
C LYS A 83 -3.50 6.69 13.34
N ARG A 84 -3.77 7.99 13.54
CA ARG A 84 -5.11 8.49 13.94
C ARG A 84 -6.05 8.63 12.74
N VAL A 85 -5.49 8.77 11.55
CA VAL A 85 -6.21 8.99 10.29
C VAL A 85 -5.77 7.94 9.29
N LEU A 86 -6.73 7.37 8.57
CA LEU A 86 -6.51 6.44 7.47
C LEU A 86 -7.21 7.00 6.23
N PHE A 87 -6.43 7.24 5.17
CA PHE A 87 -6.98 7.53 3.85
C PHE A 87 -7.26 6.22 3.13
N LEU A 88 -8.49 6.04 2.65
CA LEU A 88 -8.94 4.80 2.02
C LEU A 88 -9.46 5.09 0.61
N GLY A 89 -8.80 4.48 -0.38
CA GLY A 89 -9.30 4.43 -1.76
C GLY A 89 -10.16 3.19 -2.01
N MET A 90 -10.70 3.06 -3.22
CA MET A 90 -11.47 1.87 -3.61
C MET A 90 -10.56 0.71 -4.01
N ASN A 91 -9.79 0.89 -5.09
CA ASN A 91 -8.98 -0.17 -5.70
C ASN A 91 -7.81 0.42 -6.52
N PRO A 92 -6.78 -0.39 -6.82
CA PRO A 92 -5.64 0.06 -7.62
C PRO A 92 -6.05 0.59 -8.99
N GLY A 93 -5.62 1.81 -9.33
CA GLY A 93 -5.66 2.29 -10.70
C GLY A 93 -4.51 1.73 -11.55
N PRO A 94 -4.66 1.73 -12.89
CA PRO A 94 -3.74 1.05 -13.79
C PRO A 94 -2.38 1.73 -13.95
N PHE A 95 -2.24 3.00 -13.53
CA PHE A 95 -1.01 3.79 -13.69
C PHE A 95 -0.39 4.24 -12.37
N GLY A 96 -1.07 4.06 -11.22
CA GLY A 96 -0.46 4.21 -9.90
C GLY A 96 -0.17 2.87 -9.24
N MET A 97 -1.03 2.44 -8.31
CA MET A 97 -0.76 1.24 -7.50
C MET A 97 -0.60 -0.03 -8.35
N GLY A 98 -1.27 -0.15 -9.49
CA GLY A 98 -1.07 -1.26 -10.44
C GLY A 98 0.32 -1.29 -11.08
N GLN A 99 1.09 -0.22 -10.98
CA GLN A 99 2.47 -0.15 -11.46
C GLN A 99 3.47 -0.23 -10.30
N THR A 100 3.13 0.36 -9.16
CA THR A 100 4.11 0.65 -8.10
C THR A 100 3.93 -0.16 -6.83
N GLY A 101 2.77 -0.78 -6.63
CA GLY A 101 2.38 -1.40 -5.37
C GLY A 101 2.06 -0.40 -4.25
N VAL A 102 2.19 0.91 -4.47
CA VAL A 102 1.90 1.93 -3.45
C VAL A 102 0.50 2.53 -3.69
N PRO A 103 -0.37 2.64 -2.65
CA PRO A 103 -1.68 3.28 -2.79
C PRO A 103 -1.57 4.71 -3.33
N PHE A 104 -2.39 5.07 -4.32
CA PHE A 104 -2.31 6.34 -5.06
C PHE A 104 -0.92 6.63 -5.65
N GLY A 105 -0.09 5.60 -5.82
CA GLY A 105 1.33 5.73 -6.04
C GLY A 105 1.69 5.91 -7.50
N GLU A 106 1.60 7.13 -8.02
CA GLU A 106 2.21 7.52 -9.29
C GLU A 106 3.74 7.28 -9.25
N ALA A 107 4.31 6.76 -10.35
CA ALA A 107 5.67 6.21 -10.37
C ALA A 107 6.76 7.22 -9.99
N TRP A 108 6.66 8.47 -10.48
CA TRP A 108 7.60 9.52 -10.14
C TRP A 108 7.52 9.87 -8.65
N HIS A 109 6.33 10.11 -8.09
CA HIS A 109 6.17 10.42 -6.66
C HIS A 109 6.65 9.27 -5.78
N VAL A 110 6.37 8.02 -6.15
CA VAL A 110 6.85 6.85 -5.40
C VAL A 110 8.38 6.80 -5.36
N ARG A 111 9.04 7.06 -6.50
CA ARG A 111 10.49 6.92 -6.62
C ARG A 111 11.26 8.12 -6.09
N GLU A 112 10.82 9.33 -6.41
CA GLU A 112 11.56 10.57 -6.12
C GLU A 112 11.15 11.17 -4.78
N TRP A 113 9.85 11.20 -4.47
CA TRP A 113 9.34 11.82 -3.24
C TRP A 113 9.27 10.83 -2.06
N LEU A 114 8.58 9.70 -2.23
CA LEU A 114 8.48 8.66 -1.20
C LEU A 114 9.80 7.86 -1.05
N ARG A 115 10.69 7.94 -2.05
CA ARG A 115 11.96 7.20 -2.09
C ARG A 115 11.78 5.70 -1.88
N VAL A 116 10.68 5.16 -2.38
CA VAL A 116 10.40 3.72 -2.37
C VAL A 116 10.90 3.14 -3.68
N ARG A 117 11.76 2.13 -3.57
CA ARG A 117 12.31 1.37 -4.69
C ARG A 117 12.10 -0.10 -4.43
N GLY A 118 11.94 -0.90 -5.47
CA GLY A 118 11.83 -2.35 -5.36
C GLY A 118 11.59 -3.00 -6.71
N ALA A 119 11.70 -4.32 -6.75
CA ALA A 119 11.37 -5.08 -7.95
C ALA A 119 9.84 -5.12 -8.14
N VAL A 120 9.39 -4.82 -9.36
CA VAL A 120 8.01 -5.06 -9.79
C VAL A 120 8.06 -6.13 -10.87
N LEU A 121 7.44 -7.26 -10.57
CA LEU A 121 7.29 -8.39 -11.47
C LEU A 121 6.07 -8.18 -12.37
N LYS A 122 5.83 -9.15 -13.25
CA LYS A 122 4.64 -9.19 -14.12
C LYS A 122 3.53 -10.03 -13.47
N PRO A 123 2.25 -9.65 -13.65
CA PRO A 123 1.15 -10.57 -13.37
C PRO A 123 1.19 -11.75 -14.36
N PRO A 124 0.52 -12.89 -14.05
CA PRO A 124 0.55 -14.07 -14.91
C PRO A 124 0.06 -13.81 -16.34
N ARG A 125 -0.87 -12.88 -16.52
CA ARG A 125 -1.41 -12.44 -17.82
C ARG A 125 -1.57 -10.93 -17.83
N GLU A 126 -1.23 -10.31 -18.95
CA GLU A 126 -1.38 -8.87 -19.15
C GLU A 126 -2.29 -8.58 -20.35
N HIS A 127 -3.13 -7.55 -20.22
CA HIS A 127 -3.81 -6.96 -21.37
C HIS A 127 -2.80 -6.09 -22.14
N PRO A 128 -2.73 -6.17 -23.48
CA PRO A 128 -1.79 -5.37 -24.28
C PRO A 128 -1.90 -3.85 -24.03
N LYS A 129 -3.12 -3.35 -23.79
CA LYS A 129 -3.38 -1.92 -23.46
C LYS A 129 -3.12 -1.54 -21.99
N ARG A 130 -2.77 -2.50 -21.12
CA ARG A 130 -2.52 -2.30 -19.68
C ARG A 130 -1.27 -3.09 -19.21
N PRO A 131 -0.09 -2.84 -19.79
CA PRO A 131 1.14 -3.47 -19.32
C PRO A 131 1.57 -2.90 -17.97
N VAL A 132 2.16 -3.74 -17.13
CA VAL A 132 2.88 -3.37 -15.91
C VAL A 132 4.32 -3.04 -16.27
N LEU A 133 4.67 -1.76 -16.24
CA LEU A 133 6.01 -1.23 -16.51
C LEU A 133 6.79 -0.92 -15.22
N GLY A 134 6.14 -1.12 -14.06
CA GLY A 134 6.77 -0.93 -12.76
C GLY A 134 7.01 0.55 -12.42
N LEU A 135 8.02 0.80 -11.59
CA LEU A 135 8.45 2.15 -11.19
C LEU A 135 9.04 2.99 -12.34
N ARG A 136 9.10 2.45 -13.57
CA ARG A 136 9.51 3.16 -14.79
C ARG A 136 8.32 3.53 -15.68
N CYS A 137 7.09 3.28 -15.24
CA CYS A 137 5.90 3.68 -16.00
C CYS A 137 5.95 5.20 -16.29
N PRO A 138 5.90 5.62 -17.58
CA PRO A 138 5.99 7.04 -17.94
C PRO A 138 4.64 7.76 -17.83
N ARG A 139 3.53 7.02 -17.64
CA ARG A 139 2.18 7.57 -17.54
C ARG A 139 1.89 7.97 -16.11
N ALA A 140 1.44 9.21 -15.92
CA ALA A 140 0.94 9.70 -14.66
C ALA A 140 -0.50 9.18 -14.39
N GLU A 141 -0.82 8.96 -13.12
CA GLU A 141 -2.18 8.67 -12.69
C GLU A 141 -2.89 9.97 -12.30
N THR A 142 -3.97 10.30 -13.01
CA THR A 142 -4.71 11.56 -12.80
C THR A 142 -5.35 11.68 -11.41
N GLY A 143 -5.49 10.57 -10.67
CA GLY A 143 -5.99 10.55 -9.28
C GLY A 143 -4.90 10.48 -8.19
N GLY A 144 -3.64 10.21 -8.55
CA GLY A 144 -2.51 10.13 -7.62
C GLY A 144 -1.55 11.32 -7.75
N ALA A 145 -1.47 11.91 -8.94
CA ALA A 145 -0.75 13.15 -9.15
C ALA A 145 -1.63 14.33 -8.71
N LEU A 146 -1.09 15.18 -7.85
CA LEU A 146 -1.56 16.55 -7.58
C LEU A 146 -1.48 17.46 -8.83
N ASP A 147 -1.65 16.91 -10.04
CA ASP A 147 -1.44 17.59 -11.32
C ASP A 147 -2.55 18.61 -11.64
N GLN A 148 -3.66 18.58 -10.90
CA GLN A 148 -4.70 19.61 -10.98
C GLN A 148 -4.27 20.94 -10.35
N LEU A 149 -3.28 20.96 -9.44
CA LEU A 149 -2.79 22.21 -8.85
C LEU A 149 -1.77 22.94 -9.76
N ASN A 150 -1.08 22.23 -10.66
CA ASN A 150 -0.13 22.83 -11.59
C ASN A 150 -0.78 23.34 -12.89
N GLN A 151 -1.93 22.79 -13.30
CA GLN A 151 -2.63 23.26 -14.50
C GLN A 151 -3.33 24.62 -14.30
N LEU A 152 -3.60 25.03 -13.06
CA LEU A 152 -4.09 26.38 -12.72
C LEU A 152 -2.98 27.44 -12.69
N GLY A 153 -1.70 27.04 -12.66
CA GLY A 153 -0.55 27.96 -12.62
C GLY A 153 -0.03 28.37 -14.01
N ASN A 154 -0.48 27.72 -15.08
CA ASN A 154 0.07 27.90 -16.43
C ASN A 154 -0.91 28.51 -17.45
N SER A 155 -2.13 28.86 -17.04
CA SER A 155 -3.12 29.57 -17.86
C SER A 155 -2.97 31.10 -17.82
N GLY A 156 -1.99 31.65 -17.08
CA GLY A 156 -1.80 33.09 -16.89
C GLY A 156 -0.71 33.76 -17.74
N LYS A 157 -0.07 33.08 -18.71
CA LYS A 157 0.98 33.68 -19.56
C LYS A 157 0.86 33.31 -21.03
N LYS A 158 -0.19 33.78 -21.69
CA LYS A 158 -0.19 34.08 -23.15
C LYS A 158 -1.15 35.22 -23.41
N GLY A 159 -0.60 36.42 -23.59
CA GLY A 159 -1.37 37.64 -23.83
C GLY A 159 -0.48 38.86 -23.77
N GLU A 160 0.49 38.95 -24.69
CA GLU A 160 1.06 40.18 -25.25
C GLU A 160 1.47 39.88 -26.69
#